data_AF-A0A4Q3VDT1-F1
#
_entry.id   AF-A0A4Q3VDT1-F1
#
_cell.length_a   1.000
_cell.length_b   1.000
_cell.length_c   1.000
_cell.angle_alpha   90.00
_cell.angle_beta   90.00
_cell.angle_gamma   90.00
#
_symmetry.space_group_name_H-M   'P 1'
#
loop_
_entity.id
_entity.type
_entity.pdbx_description
1 polymer ?
#
loop_
_entity_poly.entity_id
_entity_poly.type
_entity_poly.pdbx_seq_one_letter_code
_entity_poly.pdbx_strand_id
1 'polypeptide(L)' 'MRDYENPGLPHRGLLPPRADLGEPRLSLDGVWRFRLLPNPEAAQDGFWEEGYDASGWDGLPVPSCWQMEGYG' A
#
# COMPACT_ATOMS: atom_id res chain seq x y z
N MET A 1 -6.37 7.34 19.44
CA MET A 1 -4.96 7.21 19.04
C MET A 1 -4.94 6.42 17.73
N ARG A 2 -4.31 6.94 16.68
CA ARG A 2 -4.23 6.22 15.41
C ARG A 2 -3.23 5.07 15.54
N ASP A 3 -3.40 3.99 14.77
CA ASP A 3 -2.55 2.80 14.92
C ASP A 3 -1.06 3.14 14.70
N TYR A 4 -0.76 4.00 13.73
CA TYR A 4 0.61 4.44 13.43
C TYR A 4 1.21 5.41 14.47
N GLU A 5 0.45 5.83 15.48
CA GLU A 5 0.95 6.63 16.60
C GLU A 5 1.24 5.76 17.84
N ASN A 6 0.84 4.48 17.84
CA ASN A 6 0.87 3.62 19.02
C ASN A 6 2.10 2.69 19.03
N PRO A 7 3.13 2.98 19.85
CA PRO A 7 4.35 2.14 19.91
C PRO A 7 4.10 0.76 20.50
N GLY A 8 3.01 0.55 21.25
CA GLY A 8 2.65 -0.75 21.82
C GLY A 8 1.93 -1.68 20.84
N LEU A 9 1.61 -1.22 19.63
CA LEU A 9 0.89 -1.97 18.62
C LEU A 9 1.72 -2.07 17.33
N PRO A 10 2.70 -3.00 17.27
CA PRO A 10 3.62 -3.09 16.13
C PRO A 10 3.00 -3.68 14.86
N HIS A 11 1.89 -4.43 14.96
CA HIS A 11 1.18 -5.01 13.83
C HIS A 11 -0.23 -5.50 14.22
N ARG A 12 -1.08 -5.78 13.22
CA ARG A 12 -2.36 -6.47 13.36
C ARG A 12 -2.47 -7.55 12.28
N GLY A 13 -3.03 -8.71 12.63
CA GLY A 13 -3.45 -9.74 11.66
C GLY A 13 -2.33 -10.44 10.88
N LEU A 14 -1.05 -10.24 11.23
CA LEU A 14 0.06 -10.95 10.58
C LEU A 14 0.08 -12.43 11.00
N LEU A 15 0.46 -13.29 10.06
CA LEU A 15 0.79 -14.69 10.38
C LEU A 15 2.10 -14.74 11.18
N PRO A 16 2.29 -15.76 12.05
CA PRO A 16 3.55 -15.92 12.79
C PRO A 16 4.76 -16.05 11.87
N PRO A 17 5.95 -15.54 12.27
CA PRO A 17 7.19 -15.73 11.53
C PRO A 17 7.48 -17.21 11.27
N ARG A 18 7.86 -17.54 10.03
CA ARG A 18 8.21 -18.89 9.58
C ARG A 18 9.30 -18.85 8.51
N ALA A 19 9.97 -19.98 8.29
CA ALA A 19 10.92 -20.13 7.18
C ALA A 19 10.21 -20.08 5.81
N ASP A 20 10.93 -19.66 4.77
CA ASP A 20 10.46 -19.83 3.38
C ASP A 20 10.71 -21.29 2.95
N LEU A 21 9.64 -21.93 2.47
CA LEU A 21 9.66 -23.33 2.05
C LEU A 21 9.56 -23.50 0.52
N GLY A 22 9.45 -22.41 -0.24
CA GLY A 22 9.47 -22.50 -1.71
C GLY A 22 8.14 -22.90 -2.36
N GLU A 23 7.00 -22.60 -1.72
CA GLU A 23 5.66 -22.88 -2.25
C GLU A 23 5.38 -22.16 -3.59
N PRO A 24 4.45 -22.68 -4.44
CA PRO A 24 4.00 -22.00 -5.64
C PRO A 24 3.55 -20.57 -5.37
N ARG A 25 4.00 -19.65 -6.22
CA ARG A 25 3.83 -18.21 -6.03
C ARG A 25 3.49 -17.52 -7.35
N LEU A 26 2.62 -16.52 -7.27
CA LEU A 26 2.32 -15.60 -8.36
C LEU A 26 2.88 -14.22 -7.96
N SER A 27 3.72 -13.64 -8.81
CA SER A 27 4.18 -12.26 -8.58
C SER A 27 3.04 -11.28 -8.84
N LEU A 28 2.96 -10.24 -8.02
CA LEU A 28 2.10 -9.06 -8.22
C LEU A 28 2.94 -7.81 -8.54
N ASP A 29 4.23 -8.00 -8.84
CA ASP A 29 5.08 -6.91 -9.32
C ASP A 29 4.54 -6.40 -10.65
N GLY A 30 4.64 -5.09 -10.87
CA GLY A 30 4.06 -4.44 -12.04
C GLY A 30 3.61 -3.02 -11.74
N VAL A 31 2.75 -2.46 -12.60
CA VAL A 31 2.24 -1.10 -12.42
C VAL A 31 0.95 -1.12 -11.62
N TRP A 32 0.95 -0.38 -10.51
CA TRP A 32 -0.20 -0.22 -9.62
C TRP A 32 -0.78 1.18 -9.77
N ARG A 33 -2.11 1.30 -9.66
CA ARG A 33 -2.75 2.61 -9.56
C ARG A 33 -2.34 3.26 -8.25
N PHE A 34 -1.82 4.47 -8.32
CA PHE A 34 -1.20 5.15 -7.20
C PHE A 34 -1.59 6.62 -7.15
N ARG A 35 -1.78 7.14 -5.94
CA ARG A 35 -2.04 8.55 -5.70
C ARG A 35 -1.35 9.00 -4.41
N LEU A 36 -0.43 9.94 -4.53
CA LEU A 36 0.17 10.61 -3.37
C LEU A 36 -0.72 11.76 -2.90
N LEU A 37 -0.90 11.88 -1.59
CA LEU A 37 -1.65 12.95 -0.94
C LEU A 37 -0.76 13.63 0.12
N PRO A 38 -0.99 14.91 0.43
CA PRO A 38 -0.13 15.66 1.35
C PRO A 38 -0.23 15.19 2.81
N ASN A 39 -1.35 14.57 3.20
CA ASN A 39 -1.57 14.02 4.54
C ASN A 39 -2.70 12.97 4.51
N PRO A 40 -2.85 12.15 5.57
CA PRO A 40 -3.90 11.14 5.64
C PRO A 40 -5.33 11.72 5.58
N GLU A 41 -5.57 12.92 6.12
CA GLU A 41 -6.87 13.58 6.14
C GLU A 41 -7.37 14.00 4.74
N ALA A 42 -6.46 14.15 3.78
CA ALA A 42 -6.80 14.45 2.40
C ALA A 42 -7.31 13.23 1.62
N ALA A 43 -7.26 12.02 2.19
CA ALA A 43 -7.79 10.81 1.56
C ALA A 43 -9.32 10.89 1.46
N GLN A 44 -9.84 10.54 0.28
CA GLN A 44 -11.28 10.47 0.05
C GLN A 44 -11.83 9.20 0.70
N ASP A 45 -12.87 9.33 1.53
CA ASP A 45 -13.51 8.20 2.17
C ASP A 45 -14.03 7.19 1.13
N GLY A 46 -13.90 5.89 1.41
CA GLY A 46 -14.33 4.82 0.52
C GLY A 46 -13.41 4.51 -0.67
N PHE A 47 -12.19 5.06 -0.74
CA PHE A 47 -11.25 4.74 -1.82
C PHE A 47 -10.82 3.25 -1.88
N TRP A 48 -11.03 2.52 -0.78
CA TRP A 48 -10.75 1.08 -0.65
C TRP A 48 -11.90 0.19 -1.10
N GLU A 49 -13.09 0.74 -1.33
CA GLU A 49 -14.28 -0.04 -1.67
C GLU A 49 -14.15 -0.64 -3.07
N GLU A 50 -14.72 -1.84 -3.23
CA GLU A 50 -14.84 -2.45 -4.55
C GLU A 50 -15.67 -1.54 -5.47
N GLY A 51 -15.17 -1.32 -6.69
CA GLY A 51 -15.84 -0.47 -7.67
C GLY A 51 -15.54 1.03 -7.56
N TYR A 52 -14.69 1.47 -6.62
CA TYR A 52 -14.19 2.85 -6.62
C TYR A 52 -13.46 3.17 -7.93
N ASP A 53 -13.83 4.30 -8.56
CA ASP A 53 -13.20 4.72 -9.81
C ASP A 53 -11.84 5.38 -9.59
N ALA A 54 -10.79 4.57 -9.70
CA ALA A 54 -9.41 5.03 -9.68
C ALA A 54 -8.82 5.26 -11.09
N SER A 55 -9.62 5.38 -12.15
CA SER A 55 -9.08 5.49 -13.52
C SER A 55 -8.24 6.74 -13.75
N GLY A 56 -8.47 7.80 -12.97
CA GLY A 56 -7.71 9.05 -13.01
C GLY A 56 -6.45 9.06 -12.14
N TRP A 57 -6.06 7.93 -11.56
CA TRP A 57 -4.83 7.83 -10.76
C TRP A 57 -3.64 7.49 -11.66
N ASP A 58 -2.46 7.87 -11.21
CA ASP A 58 -1.22 7.57 -11.91
C ASP A 58 -0.85 6.09 -11.79
N GLY A 59 0.09 5.64 -12.62
CA GLY A 59 0.71 4.33 -12.51
C GLY A 59 2.06 4.42 -11.81
N LEU A 60 2.30 3.56 -10.82
CA LEU A 60 3.59 3.41 -10.14
C LEU A 60 4.14 1.99 -10.32
N PRO A 61 5.39 1.79 -10.78
CA PRO A 61 6.01 0.48 -10.80
C PRO A 61 6.26 0.00 -9.36
N VAL A 62 5.95 -1.26 -9.07
CA VAL A 62 6.17 -1.91 -7.77
C VAL A 62 7.04 -3.16 -7.97
N PRO A 63 8.13 -3.34 -7.20
CA PRO A 63 8.61 -2.48 -6.11
C PRO A 63 9.38 -1.24 -6.61
N SER A 64 9.19 -0.10 -5.95
CA SER A 64 9.98 1.13 -6.16
C SER A 64 9.95 2.05 -4.93
N CYS A 65 10.83 3.03 -4.89
CA CYS A 65 10.71 4.19 -3.99
C CYS A 65 10.02 5.33 -4.75
N TRP A 66 8.83 5.74 -4.33
CA TRP A 66 8.02 6.72 -5.07
C TRP A 66 8.73 8.06 -5.31
N GLN A 67 9.67 8.47 -4.44
CA GLN A 67 10.45 9.70 -4.62
C GLN A 67 11.31 9.66 -5.88
N MET A 68 11.75 8.47 -6.29
CA MET A 68 12.55 8.28 -7.51
C MET A 68 11.67 8.30 -8.77
N GLU A 69 10.36 8.15 -8.61
CA GLU A 69 9.36 8.17 -9.69
C GLU A 69 8.68 9.54 -9.83
N GLY A 70 9.20 10.57 -9.15
CA GLY A 70 8.74 11.97 -9.28
C GLY A 70 7.73 12.43 -8.23
N TYR A 71 7.48 11.63 -7.19
CA TYR A 71 6.53 11.97 -6.12
C TYR A 71 7.25 12.45 -4.85
N GLY A 72 7.07 13.70 -4.43
CA GLY A 72 7.68 14.22 -3.19
C GLY A 72 7.69 15.73 -3.10
#